data_AF-A0A2R8ATR1-F1
#
_entry.id   AF-A0A2R8ATR1-F1
#
_cell.length_a   1.000
_cell.length_b   1.000
_cell.length_c   1.000
_cell.angle_alpha   90.00
_cell.angle_beta   90.00
_cell.angle_gamma   90.00
#
_symmetry.space_group_name_H-M   'P 1'
#
loop_
_entity.id
_entity.type
_entity.pdbx_description
1 polymer ?
#
loop_
_entity_poly.entity_id
_entity_poly.type
_entity_poly.pdbx_seq_one_letter_code
_entity_poly.pdbx_strand_id
1 'polypeptide(L)'
;MRKLLFLLFLLPLAACVDMDLTLKIDGDNATVSSTVTMGPEGYQMMASSGEDTCKDGVATTLDNGDYQCTTEMTGTIDEMIAELEASKEGMDPDQTAKIERLEDGNLRVSFDLAEMKASVAEGGMDPGMLVMMQQMLVGRSLTFTIEGQIVETNGQLSDSGDMAVLSIPLDKFAMQDPSVPDSFVTIVTP
;
A
#
# COMPACT_ATOMS: atom_id res chain seq x y z
N MET A 1 -9.38 35.54 23.81
CA MET A 1 -10.17 34.84 22.77
C MET A 1 -9.82 35.42 21.40
N ARG A 2 -8.90 34.80 20.67
CA ARG A 2 -8.54 35.22 19.31
C ARG A 2 -8.18 33.99 18.48
N LYS A 3 -9.25 33.35 18.01
CA LYS A 3 -9.42 32.59 16.76
C LYS A 3 -8.28 31.64 16.35
N LEU A 4 -8.42 30.38 16.77
CA LEU A 4 -7.95 29.18 16.08
C LEU A 4 -8.51 29.16 14.64
N LEU A 5 -7.71 29.51 13.64
CA LEU A 5 -8.10 29.39 12.23
C LEU A 5 -6.87 29.13 11.36
N PHE A 6 -6.13 28.05 11.65
CA PHE A 6 -4.93 27.67 10.90
C PHE A 6 -4.72 26.16 10.77
N LEU A 7 -5.79 25.37 10.87
CA LEU A 7 -5.71 23.90 10.81
C LEU A 7 -6.74 23.30 9.84
N LEU A 8 -6.76 23.78 8.59
CA LEU A 8 -7.71 23.31 7.56
C LEU A 8 -7.06 22.96 6.19
N PHE A 9 -5.74 22.82 6.12
CA PHE A 9 -5.02 22.66 4.84
C PHE A 9 -4.13 21.41 4.73
N LEU A 10 -4.27 20.44 5.65
CA LEU A 10 -3.43 19.22 5.66
C LEU A 10 -4.11 17.96 5.11
N LEU A 11 -5.31 18.07 4.50
CA LEU A 11 -6.13 16.89 4.14
C LEU A 11 -6.29 16.53 2.64
N PRO A 12 -5.55 17.05 1.63
CA PRO A 12 -5.71 16.56 0.26
C PRO A 12 -4.76 15.42 -0.11
N LEU A 13 -4.01 14.82 0.85
CA LEU A 13 -2.96 13.85 0.52
C LEU A 13 -3.46 12.53 -0.11
N ALA A 14 -4.72 12.16 0.07
CA ALA A 14 -5.22 10.85 -0.36
C ALA A 14 -5.83 10.82 -1.78
N ALA A 15 -5.87 11.93 -2.51
CA ALA A 15 -6.80 12.09 -3.64
C ALA A 15 -6.26 11.78 -5.05
N CYS A 16 -4.95 11.58 -5.24
CA CYS A 16 -4.36 11.49 -6.59
C CYS A 16 -3.42 10.31 -6.79
N VAL A 17 -3.42 9.33 -5.89
CA VAL A 17 -2.35 8.35 -5.78
C VAL A 17 -2.86 6.94 -6.07
N ASP A 18 -2.27 6.28 -7.07
CA ASP A 18 -2.34 4.82 -7.23
C ASP A 18 -1.11 4.22 -6.53
N MET A 19 -1.32 3.13 -5.80
CA MET A 19 -0.27 2.45 -5.07
C MET A 19 -0.26 0.97 -5.43
N ASP A 20 0.89 0.52 -5.93
CA ASP A 20 1.15 -0.87 -6.26
C ASP A 20 2.29 -1.39 -5.38
N LEU A 21 1.99 -2.43 -4.60
CA LEU A 21 2.93 -3.11 -3.72
C LEU A 21 3.17 -4.51 -4.24
N THR A 22 4.42 -4.83 -4.56
CA THR A 22 4.81 -6.15 -5.06
C THR A 22 5.82 -6.77 -4.12
N LEU A 23 5.52 -7.95 -3.59
CA LEU A 23 6.48 -8.80 -2.91
C LEU A 23 6.84 -9.96 -3.84
N LYS A 24 8.11 -10.04 -4.23
CA LYS A 24 8.66 -11.16 -4.98
C LYS A 24 9.49 -12.04 -4.08
N ILE A 25 9.29 -13.34 -4.17
CA ILE A 25 10.05 -14.36 -3.43
C ILE A 25 10.79 -15.25 -4.44
N ASP A 26 12.09 -15.42 -4.23
CA ASP A 26 12.98 -16.21 -5.08
C ASP A 26 14.08 -16.89 -4.24
N GLY A 27 13.82 -18.16 -3.90
CA GLY A 27 14.62 -18.93 -2.97
C GLY A 27 14.63 -18.30 -1.59
N ASP A 28 15.83 -18.07 -1.07
CA ASP A 28 16.02 -17.44 0.24
C ASP A 28 15.91 -15.91 0.21
N ASN A 29 15.67 -15.31 -0.96
CA ASN A 29 15.61 -13.86 -1.14
C ASN A 29 14.18 -13.38 -1.36
N ALA A 30 13.94 -12.14 -0.96
CA ALA A 30 12.73 -11.42 -1.26
C ALA A 30 13.04 -10.01 -1.73
N THR A 31 12.21 -9.51 -2.64
CA THR A 31 12.24 -8.15 -3.14
C THR A 31 10.88 -7.52 -2.92
N VAL A 32 10.83 -6.42 -2.18
CA VAL A 32 9.66 -5.56 -2.06
C VAL A 32 9.83 -4.39 -3.01
N SER A 33 8.86 -4.20 -3.88
CA SER A 33 8.75 -3.01 -4.72
C SER A 33 7.47 -2.27 -4.37
N SER A 34 7.58 -0.96 -4.16
CA SER A 34 6.45 -0.07 -3.99
C SER A 34 6.47 0.94 -5.12
N THR A 35 5.37 1.06 -5.84
CA THR A 35 5.21 2.05 -6.90
C THR A 35 4.05 2.96 -6.55
N VAL A 36 4.34 4.25 -6.47
CA VAL A 36 3.39 5.31 -6.15
C VAL A 36 3.26 6.19 -7.38
N THR A 37 2.08 6.21 -7.99
CA THR A 37 1.81 7.01 -9.19
C THR A 37 0.87 8.16 -8.84
N MET A 38 1.22 9.37 -9.24
CA MET A 38 0.58 10.61 -8.82
C MET A 38 0.28 11.51 -10.01
N GLY A 39 -0.90 12.12 -10.02
CA GLY A 39 -1.23 13.14 -11.01
C GLY A 39 -0.33 14.40 -10.90
N PRO A 40 -0.20 15.20 -11.97
CA PRO A 40 0.61 16.42 -12.01
C PRO A 40 0.31 17.39 -10.86
N GLU A 41 -0.96 17.53 -10.48
CA GLU A 41 -1.40 18.42 -9.41
C GLU A 41 -0.96 17.91 -8.03
N GLY A 42 -1.00 16.59 -7.82
CA GLY A 42 -0.53 15.95 -6.60
C GLY A 42 0.98 16.12 -6.43
N TYR A 43 1.74 15.89 -7.50
CA TYR A 43 3.19 16.08 -7.51
C TYR A 43 3.60 17.54 -7.26
N GLN A 44 2.99 18.52 -7.94
CA GLN A 44 3.30 19.94 -7.73
C GLN A 44 3.05 20.39 -6.29
N MET A 45 2.01 19.86 -5.66
CA MET A 45 1.69 20.16 -4.27
C MET A 45 2.70 19.55 -3.30
N MET A 46 3.13 18.29 -3.51
CA MET A 46 4.16 17.71 -2.67
C MET A 46 5.54 18.34 -2.89
N ALA A 47 5.90 18.65 -4.14
CA ALA A 47 7.11 19.43 -4.43
C ALA A 47 7.11 20.80 -3.72
N SER A 48 5.93 21.38 -3.45
CA SER A 48 5.78 22.63 -2.70
C SER A 48 5.98 22.50 -1.18
N SER A 49 5.90 21.28 -0.62
CA SER A 49 6.22 21.04 0.80
C SER A 49 7.73 21.08 1.07
N GLY A 50 8.55 20.97 0.03
CA GLY A 50 10.02 21.01 0.13
C GLY A 50 10.65 19.67 0.54
N GLU A 51 9.85 18.60 0.63
CA GLU A 51 10.33 17.24 0.88
C GLU A 51 10.57 16.50 -0.44
N ASP A 52 11.67 15.75 -0.51
CA ASP A 52 11.93 14.84 -1.63
C ASP A 52 11.12 13.55 -1.41
N THR A 53 10.01 13.44 -2.13
CA THR A 53 9.03 12.35 -1.97
C THR A 53 9.48 11.04 -2.60
N CYS A 54 10.63 11.05 -3.31
CA CYS A 54 11.21 9.85 -3.92
C CYS A 54 12.70 9.74 -3.59
N LYS A 55 13.10 10.22 -2.40
CA LYS A 55 14.50 10.30 -1.98
C LYS A 55 15.26 8.97 -2.07
N ASP A 56 14.57 7.88 -1.74
CA ASP A 56 15.12 6.52 -1.69
C ASP A 56 14.63 5.64 -2.86
N GLY A 57 14.08 6.26 -3.91
CA GLY A 57 13.49 5.57 -5.07
C GLY A 57 13.94 6.12 -6.42
N VAL A 58 13.31 5.61 -7.47
CA VAL A 58 13.49 6.05 -8.86
C VAL A 58 12.25 6.83 -9.27
N ALA A 59 12.44 8.12 -9.52
CA ALA A 59 11.39 9.01 -10.01
C ALA A 59 11.33 8.97 -11.55
N THR A 60 10.12 8.77 -12.09
CA THR A 60 9.84 8.79 -13.53
C THR A 60 8.64 9.67 -13.82
N THR A 61 8.71 10.52 -14.85
CA THR A 61 7.55 11.23 -15.38
C THR A 61 6.99 10.43 -16.56
N LEU A 62 5.70 10.08 -16.47
CA LEU A 62 4.99 9.33 -17.50
C LEU A 62 4.55 10.26 -18.64
N ASP A 63 4.29 9.68 -19.82
CA ASP A 63 3.92 10.44 -21.04
C ASP A 63 2.63 11.26 -20.91
N ASN A 64 1.76 10.87 -19.98
CA ASN A 64 0.52 11.57 -19.66
C ASN A 64 0.72 12.74 -18.67
N GLY A 65 1.95 12.96 -18.19
CA GLY A 65 2.30 13.98 -17.21
C GLY A 65 2.24 13.52 -15.75
N ASP A 66 1.84 12.28 -15.48
CA ASP A 66 1.86 11.71 -14.14
C ASP A 66 3.30 11.51 -13.64
N TYR A 67 3.47 11.60 -12.33
CA TYR A 67 4.73 11.35 -11.65
C TYR A 67 4.67 10.00 -10.94
N GLN A 68 5.65 9.15 -11.19
CA GLN A 68 5.79 7.84 -10.58
C GLN A 68 7.06 7.81 -9.74
N CYS A 69 6.95 7.32 -8.51
CA CYS A 69 8.09 6.94 -7.69
C CYS A 69 8.07 5.44 -7.46
N THR A 70 9.15 4.76 -7.80
CA THR A 70 9.33 3.34 -7.48
C THR A 70 10.45 3.18 -6.47
N THR A 71 10.15 2.58 -5.33
CA THR A 71 11.16 2.12 -4.37
C THR A 71 11.29 0.61 -4.47
N GLU A 72 12.51 0.11 -4.32
CA GLU A 72 12.78 -1.32 -4.31
C GLU A 72 13.77 -1.64 -3.19
N MET A 73 13.43 -2.66 -2.42
CA MET A 73 14.26 -3.19 -1.36
C MET A 73 14.41 -4.68 -1.57
N THR A 74 15.66 -5.16 -1.65
CA THR A 74 15.98 -6.58 -1.81
C THR A 74 16.84 -7.03 -0.65
N GLY A 75 16.53 -8.20 -0.12
CA GLY A 75 17.26 -8.82 0.97
C GLY A 75 16.89 -10.29 1.12
N THR A 76 17.38 -10.92 2.18
CA THR A 76 16.94 -12.26 2.55
C THR A 76 15.56 -12.23 3.18
N ILE A 77 14.83 -13.34 3.12
CA ILE A 77 13.52 -13.46 3.79
C ILE A 77 13.64 -13.19 5.30
N ASP A 78 14.73 -13.63 5.93
CA ASP A 78 14.94 -13.43 7.37
C ASP A 78 15.17 -11.96 7.72
N GLU A 79 15.90 -11.22 6.88
CA GLU A 79 16.06 -9.77 7.03
C GLU A 79 14.72 -9.05 6.90
N MET A 80 13.91 -9.43 5.89
CA MET A 80 12.59 -8.83 5.67
C MET A 80 11.63 -9.09 6.83
N ILE A 81 11.64 -10.30 7.39
CA ILE A 81 10.86 -10.62 8.60
C ILE A 81 11.31 -9.73 9.77
N ALA A 82 12.62 -9.63 9.99
CA ALA A 82 13.17 -8.83 11.09
C ALA A 82 12.83 -7.33 10.94
N GLU A 83 12.86 -6.79 9.73
CA GLU A 83 12.50 -5.41 9.45
C GLU A 83 11.01 -5.13 9.68
N LEU A 84 10.12 -6.03 9.22
CA LEU A 84 8.67 -5.94 9.47
C LEU A 84 8.31 -6.10 10.97
N GLU A 85 9.13 -6.81 11.74
CA GLU A 85 8.97 -6.90 13.19
C GLU A 85 9.49 -5.66 13.92
N ALA A 86 10.61 -5.10 13.47
CA ALA A 86 11.21 -3.89 14.04
C ALA A 86 10.39 -2.62 13.76
N SER A 87 9.70 -2.55 12.61
CA SER A 87 8.87 -1.39 12.23
C SER A 87 7.57 -1.27 13.05
N LYS A 88 7.17 -2.31 13.81
CA LYS A 88 5.98 -2.30 14.69
C LYS A 88 6.08 -1.31 15.86
N GLU A 89 7.25 -0.73 16.14
CA GLU A 89 7.45 0.21 17.24
C GLU A 89 7.24 1.70 16.85
N GLY A 90 6.92 2.03 15.59
CA GLY A 90 6.66 3.41 15.15
C GLY A 90 5.61 3.50 14.05
N MET A 91 4.56 4.33 14.26
CA MET A 91 3.39 4.51 13.37
C MET A 91 3.79 4.77 11.90
N ASP A 92 3.81 3.73 11.06
CA ASP A 92 3.90 3.82 9.61
C ASP A 92 2.92 2.80 8.97
N PRO A 93 2.32 3.10 7.81
CA PRO A 93 1.34 2.23 7.14
C PRO A 93 1.91 0.88 6.68
N ASP A 94 3.23 0.68 6.75
CA ASP A 94 3.93 -0.58 6.47
C ASP A 94 3.69 -1.66 7.55
N GLN A 95 3.02 -1.32 8.67
CA GLN A 95 2.77 -2.23 9.80
C GLN A 95 1.78 -3.37 9.54
N THR A 96 1.13 -3.40 8.38
CA THR A 96 0.03 -4.33 8.11
C THR A 96 0.47 -5.60 7.40
N ALA A 97 1.70 -5.64 6.88
CA ALA A 97 2.29 -6.81 6.26
C ALA A 97 2.99 -7.72 7.29
N LYS A 98 2.81 -9.03 7.17
CA LYS A 98 3.48 -10.06 7.98
C LYS A 98 3.94 -11.20 7.08
N ILE A 99 5.16 -11.66 7.32
CA ILE A 99 5.73 -12.85 6.69
C ILE A 99 6.03 -13.85 7.80
N GLU A 100 5.48 -15.06 7.70
CA GLU A 100 5.66 -16.13 8.69
C GLU A 100 6.18 -17.40 7.99
N ARG A 101 7.18 -18.05 8.59
CA ARG A 101 7.63 -19.38 8.14
C ARG A 101 6.71 -20.46 8.70
N LEU A 102 6.18 -21.30 7.83
CA LEU A 102 5.34 -22.45 8.18
C LEU A 102 6.21 -23.68 8.48
N GLU A 103 5.64 -24.67 9.18
CA GLU A 103 6.34 -25.89 9.57
C GLU A 103 6.81 -26.74 8.38
N ASP A 104 6.14 -26.62 7.24
CA ASP A 104 6.44 -27.32 5.99
C ASP A 104 7.50 -26.62 5.13
N GLY A 105 8.03 -25.48 5.60
CA GLY A 105 9.03 -24.68 4.88
C GLY A 105 8.44 -23.63 3.95
N ASN A 106 7.12 -23.58 3.77
CA ASN A 106 6.46 -22.53 3.01
C ASN A 106 6.41 -21.22 3.80
N LEU A 107 6.15 -20.12 3.10
CA LEU A 107 5.96 -18.80 3.69
C LEU A 107 4.49 -18.43 3.62
N ARG A 108 3.96 -17.93 4.73
CA ARG A 108 2.66 -17.26 4.78
C ARG A 108 2.90 -15.76 4.76
N VAL A 109 2.49 -15.12 3.68
CA VAL A 109 2.46 -13.66 3.55
C VAL A 109 1.04 -13.20 3.81
N SER A 110 0.88 -12.21 4.68
CA SER A 110 -0.43 -11.65 4.99
C SER A 110 -0.41 -10.13 5.12
N PHE A 111 -1.48 -9.49 4.67
CA PHE A 111 -1.74 -8.07 4.86
C PHE A 111 -3.04 -7.91 5.66
N ASP A 112 -2.98 -7.21 6.79
CA ASP A 112 -4.15 -6.93 7.65
C ASP A 112 -4.86 -5.65 7.18
N LEU A 113 -5.89 -5.84 6.37
CA LEU A 113 -6.68 -4.75 5.81
C LEU A 113 -7.71 -4.23 6.82
N ALA A 114 -8.08 -5.03 7.83
CA ALA A 114 -9.00 -4.61 8.88
C ALA A 114 -8.36 -3.53 9.76
N GLU A 115 -7.09 -3.71 10.14
CA GLU A 115 -6.33 -2.69 10.86
C GLU A 115 -6.19 -1.40 10.05
N MET A 116 -5.84 -1.51 8.75
CA MET A 116 -5.79 -0.34 7.86
C MET A 116 -7.13 0.39 7.77
N LYS A 117 -8.26 -0.34 7.64
CA LYS A 117 -9.61 0.24 7.62
C LYS A 117 -9.94 0.95 8.93
N ALA A 118 -9.54 0.38 10.06
CA ALA A 118 -9.74 1.00 11.38
C ALA A 118 -8.99 2.33 11.49
N SER A 119 -7.73 2.39 11.04
CA SER A 119 -6.95 3.65 11.04
C SER A 119 -7.60 4.73 10.19
N VAL A 120 -8.18 4.38 9.03
CA VAL A 120 -8.94 5.34 8.20
C VAL A 120 -10.21 5.83 8.91
N ALA A 121 -10.92 4.93 9.59
CA ALA A 121 -12.14 5.27 10.33
C ALA A 121 -11.87 6.21 11.53
N GLU A 122 -10.76 5.99 12.24
CA GLU A 122 -10.35 6.78 13.40
C GLU A 122 -9.92 8.21 13.03
N GLY A 123 -9.54 8.45 11.78
CA GLY A 123 -9.25 9.79 11.24
C GLY A 123 -10.42 10.78 11.35
N GLY A 124 -11.63 10.32 11.65
CA GLY A 124 -12.73 11.16 12.12
C GLY A 124 -13.12 12.26 11.13
N MET A 125 -13.34 11.89 9.86
CA MET A 125 -13.71 12.85 8.82
C MET A 125 -15.20 13.21 8.83
N ASP A 126 -15.49 14.49 8.66
CA ASP A 126 -16.85 15.00 8.52
C ASP A 126 -17.59 14.35 7.33
N PRO A 127 -18.89 14.03 7.43
CA PRO A 127 -19.65 13.38 6.36
C PRO A 127 -19.63 14.09 5.00
N GLY A 128 -19.57 15.42 5.00
CA GLY A 128 -19.44 16.21 3.77
C GLY A 128 -18.05 16.10 3.11
N MET A 129 -17.01 15.87 3.92
CA MET A 129 -15.64 15.64 3.45
C MET A 129 -15.48 14.22 2.90
N LEU A 130 -16.15 13.22 3.52
CA LEU A 130 -16.17 11.84 3.02
C LEU A 130 -16.73 11.72 1.61
N VAL A 131 -17.82 12.44 1.29
CA VAL A 131 -18.41 12.42 -0.06
C VAL A 131 -17.48 13.05 -1.10
N MET A 132 -16.78 14.12 -0.73
CA MET A 132 -15.79 14.75 -1.61
C MET A 132 -14.57 13.84 -1.81
N MET A 133 -14.08 13.21 -0.74
CA MET A 133 -12.97 12.26 -0.79
C MET A 133 -13.31 11.03 -1.64
N GLN A 134 -14.50 10.47 -1.47
CA GLN A 134 -14.97 9.35 -2.27
C GLN A 134 -14.85 9.64 -3.77
N GLN A 135 -15.31 10.81 -4.23
CA GLN A 135 -15.22 11.17 -5.65
C GLN A 135 -13.78 11.27 -6.17
N MET A 136 -12.84 11.63 -5.31
CA MET A 136 -11.42 11.70 -5.67
C MET A 136 -10.76 10.31 -5.71
N LEU A 137 -11.27 9.35 -4.92
CA LEU A 137 -10.77 7.98 -4.87
C LEU A 137 -11.37 7.06 -5.95
N VAL A 138 -12.48 7.46 -6.59
CA VAL A 138 -13.12 6.67 -7.65
C VAL A 138 -12.14 6.47 -8.81
N GLY A 139 -11.98 5.20 -9.20
CA GLY A 139 -11.07 4.81 -10.29
C GLY A 139 -9.61 4.63 -9.87
N ARG A 140 -9.30 4.81 -8.58
CA ARG A 140 -7.99 4.52 -8.00
C ARG A 140 -8.00 3.19 -7.27
N SER A 141 -6.85 2.53 -7.22
CA SER A 141 -6.72 1.24 -6.55
C SER A 141 -5.43 1.13 -5.73
N LEU A 142 -5.54 0.34 -4.67
CA LEU A 142 -4.41 -0.25 -3.98
C LEU A 142 -4.24 -1.68 -4.48
N THR A 143 -3.12 -1.97 -5.13
CA THR A 143 -2.83 -3.31 -5.65
C THR A 143 -1.74 -3.96 -4.82
N PHE A 144 -2.01 -5.15 -4.31
CA PHE A 144 -1.02 -6.02 -3.71
C PHE A 144 -0.74 -7.18 -4.67
N THR A 145 0.53 -7.42 -4.94
CA THR A 145 1.01 -8.50 -5.79
C THR A 145 2.02 -9.33 -5.02
N ILE A 146 1.86 -10.64 -5.04
CA ILE A 146 2.84 -11.59 -4.52
C ILE A 146 3.29 -12.46 -5.68
N GLU A 147 4.57 -12.40 -6.00
CA GLU A 147 5.22 -13.20 -7.03
C GLU A 147 6.07 -14.30 -6.40
N GLY A 148 5.95 -15.52 -6.92
CA GLY A 148 6.63 -16.71 -6.42
C GLY A 148 5.78 -17.94 -6.69
N GLN A 149 6.24 -19.12 -6.30
CA GLN A 149 5.43 -20.33 -6.51
C GLN A 149 4.26 -20.38 -5.51
N ILE A 150 3.06 -20.00 -5.95
CA ILE A 150 1.90 -19.88 -5.06
C ILE A 150 1.31 -21.25 -4.76
N VAL A 151 1.14 -21.54 -3.48
CA VAL A 151 0.50 -22.76 -2.97
C VAL A 151 -0.98 -22.52 -2.71
N GLU A 152 -1.31 -21.40 -2.07
CA GLU A 152 -2.68 -21.02 -1.72
C GLU A 152 -2.79 -19.50 -1.67
N THR A 153 -3.94 -18.94 -2.07
CA THR A 153 -4.22 -17.51 -1.91
C THR A 153 -5.71 -17.26 -1.81
N ASN A 154 -6.10 -16.20 -1.10
CA ASN A 154 -7.46 -15.67 -1.15
C ASN A 154 -7.62 -14.51 -2.15
N GLY A 155 -6.56 -14.16 -2.88
CA GLY A 155 -6.59 -13.20 -3.98
C GLY A 155 -6.86 -13.87 -5.33
N GLN A 156 -6.65 -13.10 -6.40
CA GLN A 156 -6.71 -13.59 -7.77
C GLN A 156 -5.37 -14.23 -8.15
N LEU A 157 -5.39 -15.54 -8.43
CA LEU A 157 -4.22 -16.28 -8.90
C LEU A 157 -4.05 -16.11 -10.42
N SER A 158 -2.81 -15.98 -10.90
CA SER A 158 -2.46 -16.01 -12.32
C SER A 158 -2.67 -17.40 -12.94
N ASP A 159 -2.83 -17.46 -14.26
CA ASP A 159 -2.97 -18.74 -14.99
C ASP A 159 -1.74 -19.65 -14.83
N SER A 160 -0.56 -19.06 -14.63
CA SER A 160 0.72 -19.74 -14.40
C SER A 160 0.89 -20.22 -12.95
N GLY A 161 0.09 -19.73 -12.00
CA GLY A 161 0.18 -20.06 -10.58
C GLY A 161 1.39 -19.46 -9.86
N ASP A 162 2.07 -18.50 -10.49
CA ASP A 162 3.28 -17.85 -10.00
C ASP A 162 3.05 -16.44 -9.46
N MET A 163 1.79 -15.99 -9.45
CA MET A 163 1.43 -14.64 -9.03
C MET A 163 0.04 -14.63 -8.40
N ALA A 164 -0.08 -14.01 -7.23
CA ALA A 164 -1.34 -13.73 -6.57
C ALA A 164 -1.53 -12.21 -6.46
N VAL A 165 -2.69 -11.72 -6.88
CA VAL A 165 -3.00 -10.29 -6.90
C VAL A 165 -4.27 -10.00 -6.11
N LEU A 166 -4.25 -8.96 -5.29
CA LEU A 166 -5.44 -8.34 -4.74
C LEU A 166 -5.47 -6.86 -5.11
N SER A 167 -6.44 -6.47 -5.94
CA SER A 167 -6.68 -5.07 -6.27
C SER A 167 -7.92 -4.57 -5.53
N ILE A 168 -7.74 -3.52 -4.73
CA ILE A 168 -8.78 -2.94 -3.88
C ILE A 168 -9.08 -1.52 -4.38
N PRO A 169 -10.31 -1.23 -4.82
CA PRO A 169 -10.72 0.14 -5.13
C PRO A 169 -10.67 1.01 -3.87
N LEU A 170 -9.98 2.16 -3.95
CA LEU A 170 -9.76 3.01 -2.78
C LEU A 170 -11.05 3.63 -2.24
N ASP A 171 -12.02 3.92 -3.11
CA ASP A 171 -13.33 4.43 -2.74
C ASP A 171 -14.08 3.42 -1.85
N LYS A 172 -14.05 2.14 -2.21
CA LYS A 172 -14.64 1.06 -1.43
C LYS A 172 -13.90 0.82 -0.13
N PHE A 173 -12.57 0.86 -0.16
CA PHE A 173 -11.74 0.71 1.03
C PHE A 173 -12.05 1.78 2.07
N ALA A 174 -12.06 3.06 1.66
CA ALA A 174 -12.34 4.19 2.53
C ALA A 174 -13.76 4.17 3.11
N MET A 175 -14.73 3.62 2.37
CA MET A 175 -16.12 3.47 2.82
C MET A 175 -16.34 2.22 3.67
N GLN A 176 -15.31 1.43 3.94
CA GLN A 176 -15.40 0.15 4.66
C GLN A 176 -16.43 -0.79 4.02
N ASP A 177 -16.44 -0.83 2.68
CA ASP A 177 -17.37 -1.66 1.93
C ASP A 177 -17.14 -3.15 2.28
N PRO A 178 -18.20 -3.93 2.57
CA PRO A 178 -18.07 -5.33 2.98
C PRO A 178 -17.52 -6.25 1.87
N SER A 179 -17.43 -5.78 0.62
CA SER A 179 -16.78 -6.51 -0.46
C SER A 179 -15.25 -6.48 -0.39
N VAL A 180 -14.68 -5.57 0.40
CA VAL A 180 -13.24 -5.52 0.66
C VAL A 180 -12.89 -6.52 1.77
N PRO A 181 -12.00 -7.51 1.50
CA PRO A 181 -11.64 -8.50 2.52
C PRO A 181 -10.94 -7.85 3.72
N ASP A 182 -11.00 -8.52 4.86
CA ASP A 182 -10.30 -8.09 6.08
C ASP A 182 -8.80 -8.41 6.03
N SER A 183 -8.38 -9.32 5.16
CA SER A 183 -6.98 -9.66 4.98
C SER A 183 -6.70 -10.18 3.57
N PHE A 184 -5.52 -9.87 3.05
CA PHE A 184 -4.93 -10.60 1.92
C PHE A 184 -3.97 -11.64 2.46
N VAL A 185 -4.12 -12.92 2.10
CA VAL A 185 -3.25 -14.00 2.58
C VAL A 185 -2.86 -14.88 1.41
N THR A 186 -1.56 -15.14 1.32
CA THR A 186 -0.97 -16.00 0.30
C THR A 186 0.10 -16.88 0.93
N ILE A 187 0.04 -18.17 0.63
CA ILE A 187 1.07 -19.16 0.95
C ILE A 187 1.90 -19.38 -0.31
N VAL A 188 3.21 -19.23 -0.17
CA VAL A 188 4.17 -19.25 -1.27
C VAL A 188 5.38 -20.09 -0.88
N THR A 189 5.89 -20.85 -1.84
CA THR A 189 7.14 -21.57 -1.68
C THR A 189 8.31 -20.61 -1.88
N PRO A 190 9.30 -20.56 -0.96
CA PRO A 190 10.54 -19.84 -1.18
C PRO A 190 11.30 -20.38 -2.41
#